data_AF-K6VTC8-F1
#
_entry.id   AF-K6VTC8-F1
#
_cell.length_a   1.000
_cell.length_b   1.000
_cell.length_c   1.000
_cell.angle_alpha   90.00
_cell.angle_beta   90.00
_cell.angle_gamma   90.00
#
_symmetry.space_group_name_H-M   'P 1'
#
loop_
_entity.id
_entity.type
_entity.pdbx_description
1 polymer ?
#
loop_
_entity_poly.entity_id
_entity_poly.type
_entity_poly.pdbx_seq_one_letter_code
_entity_poly.pdbx_strand_id
1 'polypeptide(L)'
;MTPASTSAPAKKAARKSASAKTTTSSSSGKAASGRSGSSKSSGSGGRSGKSSGEQNFTGNFSGYSKGPYGKAYDEMFDAAGDVRTPYRGIYKAMADEESSDLVEARVEALGRAYLDQGVTFSLSGKERPFPLDIVPRVISAGEWSKLEAGITQRVQALELFLDDIYGEQEILRDGVLPKRLVHSCEHFHRQAANIRPPNGVRIHVAGIDLIRDENGDFRVLEDNLRSPSGVSYVLENRRAMARVFPDLFSKHRVRAVADYPSHLLRALRASAAFNEADPNIVVLTPGVANSAYFEHSLLARLMGVELVEGRDLFCRDNVVYMRTTEGEQRVDVIYRRIDDDFLDPMQFRPDSMLGVAGLLNAARAGNVVISSAVGNGVGDDKLIYTYVPEIIEYYLGEKPSLQNVDTLRCWLPEECEEVLDRIDELVVKPVEGSGGYGIVFGPEATKAELDTLARKVRNDPRGWIAQPVVQLSTVPTKIGNEIRPRHVDLRPFAVNDGESVWVLPGGLTRVALPEGSLVVNSSQGGGSKDTWVLASRTSEAERELSGAKVVTTSGVAAARPADNAPDPVHTQTQQQQQGVSSQSQSPGEQCQSLGGMTQQQGGDPR
;
A
#
# COMPACT_ATOMS: atom_id res chain seq x y z
N MET A 1 47.07 -23.02 24.60
CA MET A 1 47.53 -23.82 23.44
C MET A 1 47.10 -23.08 22.19
N THR A 2 48.07 -22.64 21.40
CA THR A 2 47.93 -21.96 20.09
C THR A 2 47.46 -22.95 18.99
N PRO A 3 47.06 -22.46 17.79
CA PRO A 3 45.86 -22.92 17.08
C PRO A 3 46.16 -23.67 15.77
N ALA A 4 45.13 -24.26 15.17
CA ALA A 4 45.19 -24.86 13.83
C ALA A 4 44.42 -24.02 12.80
N SER A 5 45.17 -23.59 11.79
CA SER A 5 44.78 -22.87 10.58
C SER A 5 44.43 -23.83 9.43
N THR A 6 43.44 -23.51 8.60
CA THR A 6 43.34 -23.91 7.17
C THR A 6 42.33 -22.97 6.49
N SER A 7 42.76 -21.89 5.82
CA SER A 7 43.14 -21.78 4.39
C SER A 7 42.00 -21.98 3.38
N ALA A 8 41.55 -20.86 2.81
CA ALA A 8 40.75 -20.75 1.58
C ALA A 8 41.61 -20.95 0.31
N PRO A 9 40.98 -21.02 -0.88
CA PRO A 9 41.57 -20.40 -2.06
C PRO A 9 40.61 -19.45 -2.77
N ALA A 10 41.07 -18.20 -2.92
CA ALA A 10 40.51 -17.19 -3.80
C ALA A 10 40.87 -17.46 -5.27
N LYS A 11 39.90 -17.30 -6.18
CA LYS A 11 40.15 -17.17 -7.63
C LYS A 11 40.07 -15.69 -8.02
N LYS A 12 41.24 -15.08 -8.24
CA LYS A 12 41.41 -13.79 -8.93
C LYS A 12 41.29 -14.01 -10.43
N ALA A 13 40.35 -13.32 -11.09
CA ALA A 13 40.38 -13.09 -12.54
C ALA A 13 40.86 -11.66 -12.80
N ALA A 14 42.06 -11.53 -13.35
CA ALA A 14 42.60 -10.28 -13.84
C ALA A 14 42.02 -9.97 -15.21
N ARG A 15 41.48 -8.76 -15.42
CA ARG A 15 41.29 -8.20 -16.76
C ARG A 15 42.08 -6.89 -16.87
N LYS A 16 43.03 -6.93 -17.79
CA LYS A 16 43.93 -5.83 -18.16
C LYS A 16 43.16 -4.72 -18.88
N SER A 17 43.57 -3.51 -18.56
CA SER A 17 43.35 -2.28 -19.30
C SER A 17 43.99 -2.33 -20.69
N ALA A 18 43.31 -1.75 -21.68
CA ALA A 18 43.90 -1.29 -22.92
C ALA A 18 43.24 0.04 -23.32
N SER A 19 44.02 1.10 -23.21
CA SER A 19 43.75 2.42 -23.77
C SER A 19 44.45 2.51 -25.13
N ALA A 20 43.75 2.95 -26.18
CA ALA A 20 44.37 3.45 -27.41
C ALA A 20 43.43 4.35 -28.22
N LYS A 21 43.77 5.65 -28.21
CA LYS A 21 43.88 6.61 -29.33
C LYS A 21 42.69 6.88 -30.26
N THR A 22 42.18 8.10 -30.10
CA THR A 22 42.11 9.20 -31.08
C THR A 22 42.54 8.90 -32.53
N THR A 23 41.62 9.17 -33.48
CA THR A 23 41.93 9.71 -34.81
C THR A 23 40.81 10.62 -35.30
N THR A 24 41.19 11.85 -35.61
CA THR A 24 40.46 12.89 -36.34
C THR A 24 40.71 12.76 -37.86
N SER A 25 39.94 13.57 -38.64
CA SER A 25 39.99 13.83 -40.11
C SER A 25 39.10 12.94 -40.98
N SER A 26 38.43 13.40 -42.05
CA SER A 26 38.10 14.71 -42.62
C SER A 26 37.23 14.49 -43.88
N SER A 27 36.25 15.37 -44.10
CA SER A 27 35.71 15.88 -45.38
C SER A 27 35.71 15.04 -46.69
N SER A 28 34.51 14.84 -47.26
CA SER A 28 34.13 15.14 -48.67
C SER A 28 32.65 14.72 -48.82
N GLY A 29 31.68 15.49 -49.34
CA GLY A 29 31.72 16.54 -50.33
C GLY A 29 31.44 15.97 -51.73
N LYS A 30 30.17 15.81 -52.11
CA LYS A 30 29.73 15.92 -53.52
C LYS A 30 28.21 16.03 -53.67
N ALA A 31 27.82 17.19 -54.20
CA ALA A 31 26.51 17.51 -54.74
C ALA A 31 26.33 16.91 -56.15
N ALA A 32 25.08 16.66 -56.54
CA ALA A 32 24.65 16.61 -57.93
C ALA A 32 23.19 17.08 -58.05
N SER A 33 23.04 18.31 -58.55
CA SER A 33 21.90 18.79 -59.36
C SER A 33 21.69 17.87 -60.58
N GLY A 34 20.53 17.68 -61.20
CA GLY A 34 19.20 18.28 -61.14
C GLY A 34 18.48 17.95 -62.47
N ARG A 35 17.14 18.02 -62.54
CA ARG A 35 16.41 18.59 -63.69
C ARG A 35 14.90 18.56 -63.51
N SER A 36 14.34 19.69 -63.91
CA SER A 36 12.94 20.07 -64.09
C SER A 36 12.17 19.18 -65.08
N GLY A 37 10.92 18.89 -64.75
CA GLY A 37 9.88 18.43 -65.69
C GLY A 37 8.53 19.06 -65.31
N SER A 38 8.01 19.92 -66.18
CA SER A 38 6.70 20.55 -66.11
C SER A 38 5.62 19.61 -66.63
N SER A 39 4.48 19.50 -65.93
CA SER A 39 3.19 19.17 -66.56
C SER A 39 2.02 19.72 -65.74
N LYS A 40 1.12 20.42 -66.44
CA LYS A 40 -0.04 21.16 -65.95
C LYS A 40 -1.23 20.26 -65.55
N SER A 41 -1.93 20.73 -64.51
CA SER A 41 -3.39 20.78 -64.29
C SER A 41 -4.29 19.55 -64.56
N SER A 42 -4.94 19.10 -63.48
CA SER A 42 -6.39 18.84 -63.46
C SER A 42 -6.88 19.02 -62.01
N GLY A 43 -7.76 20.00 -61.78
CA GLY A 43 -8.30 20.31 -60.46
C GLY A 43 -9.44 19.40 -60.04
N SER A 44 -9.66 19.29 -58.73
CA SER A 44 -10.99 19.25 -58.10
C SER A 44 -10.85 19.10 -56.59
N GLY A 45 -11.57 19.94 -55.83
CA GLY A 45 -11.97 19.63 -54.46
C GLY A 45 -11.07 20.17 -53.36
N GLY A 46 -11.22 21.46 -53.05
CA GLY A 46 -10.84 21.97 -51.74
C GLY A 46 -11.59 21.21 -50.65
N ARG A 47 -10.86 20.46 -49.83
CA ARG A 47 -11.35 19.94 -48.54
C ARG A 47 -10.76 20.81 -47.46
N SER A 48 -11.55 21.79 -47.03
CA SER A 48 -11.47 22.38 -45.70
C SER A 48 -11.59 21.24 -44.66
N GLY A 49 -10.48 20.86 -44.06
CA GLY A 49 -10.38 19.73 -43.14
C GLY A 49 -10.36 20.16 -41.67
N LYS A 50 -11.56 20.31 -41.12
CA LYS A 50 -11.95 20.21 -39.70
C LYS A 50 -11.19 21.05 -38.66
N SER A 51 -11.87 22.09 -38.20
CA SER A 51 -11.80 22.59 -36.82
C SER A 51 -11.92 21.44 -35.82
N SER A 52 -11.21 21.55 -34.71
CA SER A 52 -11.30 20.73 -33.50
C SER A 52 -12.74 20.27 -33.24
N GLY A 53 -13.02 18.97 -33.43
CA GLY A 53 -14.34 18.41 -33.23
C GLY A 53 -14.76 18.50 -31.77
N GLU A 54 -15.95 19.04 -31.51
CA GLU A 54 -16.65 18.87 -30.24
C GLU A 54 -16.77 17.36 -29.95
N GLN A 55 -16.17 16.93 -28.83
CA GLN A 55 -16.25 15.55 -28.37
C GLN A 55 -17.67 15.33 -27.83
N ASN A 56 -18.51 14.60 -28.57
CA ASN A 56 -19.89 14.30 -28.18
C ASN A 56 -19.92 13.10 -27.22
N PHE A 57 -19.62 13.34 -25.95
CA PHE A 57 -19.91 12.38 -24.88
C PHE A 57 -21.42 12.27 -24.66
N THR A 58 -21.92 11.09 -24.28
CA THR A 58 -23.36 10.82 -24.16
C THR A 58 -23.80 10.52 -22.73
N GLY A 59 -25.07 10.81 -22.40
CA GLY A 59 -25.68 10.52 -21.11
C GLY A 59 -24.98 11.18 -19.93
N ASN A 60 -24.68 10.41 -18.88
CA ASN A 60 -24.00 10.92 -17.66
C ASN A 60 -22.60 11.51 -17.92
N PHE A 61 -22.02 11.26 -19.10
CA PHE A 61 -20.74 11.84 -19.51
C PHE A 61 -20.89 13.05 -20.44
N SER A 62 -22.10 13.52 -20.77
CA SER A 62 -22.32 14.65 -21.69
C SER A 62 -21.59 15.94 -21.31
N GLY A 63 -21.37 16.18 -20.01
CA GLY A 63 -20.55 17.29 -19.50
C GLY A 63 -19.05 16.98 -19.40
N TYR A 64 -18.58 15.80 -19.79
CA TYR A 64 -17.17 15.44 -19.69
C TYR A 64 -16.37 16.30 -20.68
N SER A 65 -15.39 17.04 -20.17
CA SER A 65 -14.47 17.81 -21.00
C SER A 65 -13.12 17.77 -20.35
N LYS A 66 -12.07 17.57 -21.17
CA LYS A 66 -10.70 17.56 -20.66
C LYS A 66 -10.28 18.92 -20.11
N GLY A 67 -10.90 20.04 -20.51
CA GLY A 67 -10.69 21.36 -19.89
C GLY A 67 -9.21 21.65 -19.58
N PRO A 68 -8.84 21.95 -18.31
CA PRO A 68 -7.45 22.21 -17.91
C PRO A 68 -6.53 20.97 -17.99
N TYR A 69 -7.11 19.77 -18.08
CA TYR A 69 -6.42 18.47 -18.13
C TYR A 69 -6.07 18.01 -19.55
N GLY A 70 -6.10 18.90 -20.55
CA GLY A 70 -5.87 18.53 -21.96
C GLY A 70 -4.53 17.84 -22.25
N LYS A 71 -3.53 17.99 -21.37
CA LYS A 71 -2.22 17.33 -21.46
C LYS A 71 -2.14 16.03 -20.66
N ALA A 72 -3.08 15.78 -19.75
CA ALA A 72 -3.06 14.60 -18.90
C ALA A 72 -3.54 13.35 -19.65
N TYR A 73 -2.98 12.20 -19.30
CA TYR A 73 -3.49 10.91 -19.75
C TYR A 73 -4.84 10.64 -19.08
N ASP A 74 -5.90 10.43 -19.86
CA ASP A 74 -7.19 10.01 -19.29
C ASP A 74 -7.33 8.48 -19.30
N GLU A 75 -7.66 7.92 -18.14
CA GLU A 75 -7.74 6.47 -17.92
C GLU A 75 -8.92 5.82 -18.65
N MET A 76 -10.01 6.56 -18.90
CA MET A 76 -11.21 6.05 -19.58
C MET A 76 -11.21 6.37 -21.08
N PHE A 77 -10.79 7.58 -21.46
CA PHE A 77 -10.88 8.07 -22.84
C PHE A 77 -9.50 8.28 -23.45
N ASP A 78 -9.33 7.93 -24.73
CA ASP A 78 -8.08 8.21 -25.43
C ASP A 78 -8.00 9.66 -25.94
N ALA A 79 -6.99 9.97 -26.77
CA ALA A 79 -6.82 11.30 -27.35
C ALA A 79 -7.91 11.67 -28.37
N ALA A 80 -8.51 10.68 -29.03
CA ALA A 80 -9.63 10.86 -29.96
C ALA A 80 -10.98 11.00 -29.22
N GLY A 81 -11.03 10.66 -27.94
CA GLY A 81 -12.27 10.64 -27.13
C GLY A 81 -12.94 9.26 -27.13
N ASP A 82 -12.31 8.25 -27.71
CA ASP A 82 -12.84 6.88 -27.72
C ASP A 82 -12.60 6.20 -26.37
N VAL A 83 -13.55 5.34 -25.97
CA VAL A 83 -13.45 4.60 -24.70
C VAL A 83 -12.41 3.49 -24.81
N ARG A 84 -11.41 3.55 -23.93
CA ARG A 84 -10.35 2.55 -23.81
C ARG A 84 -10.95 1.19 -23.47
N THR A 85 -10.31 0.13 -23.99
CA THR A 85 -10.86 -1.24 -23.90
C THR A 85 -11.18 -1.70 -22.47
N PRO A 86 -10.34 -1.46 -21.44
CA PRO A 86 -10.65 -1.85 -20.06
C PRO A 86 -11.92 -1.20 -19.50
N TYR A 87 -12.29 -0.03 -20.00
CA TYR A 87 -13.41 0.78 -19.49
C TYR A 87 -14.72 0.61 -20.25
N ARG A 88 -14.75 -0.05 -21.41
CA ARG A 88 -15.96 -0.16 -22.25
C ARG A 88 -17.19 -0.69 -21.50
N GLY A 89 -17.00 -1.69 -20.64
CA GLY A 89 -18.09 -2.28 -19.85
C GLY A 89 -18.65 -1.32 -18.80
N ILE A 90 -17.76 -0.55 -18.15
CA ILE A 90 -18.13 0.47 -17.16
C ILE A 90 -18.82 1.64 -17.84
N TYR A 91 -18.24 2.17 -18.92
CA TYR A 91 -18.83 3.26 -19.68
C TYR A 91 -20.26 2.91 -20.11
N LYS A 92 -20.47 1.72 -20.69
CA LYS A 92 -21.82 1.26 -21.07
C LYS A 92 -22.78 1.19 -19.87
N ALA A 93 -22.31 0.72 -18.73
CA ALA A 93 -23.15 0.59 -17.53
C ALA A 93 -23.50 1.94 -16.88
N MET A 94 -22.68 2.97 -17.08
CA MET A 94 -22.86 4.29 -16.46
C MET A 94 -23.40 5.35 -17.43
N ALA A 95 -23.33 5.13 -18.75
CA ALA A 95 -23.73 6.12 -19.75
C ALA A 95 -25.24 6.14 -20.06
N ASP A 96 -26.01 5.10 -19.71
CA ASP A 96 -27.46 5.08 -19.96
C ASP A 96 -28.19 6.15 -19.11
N GLU A 97 -28.97 7.04 -19.73
CA GLU A 97 -29.68 8.13 -19.02
C GLU A 97 -30.73 7.62 -18.03
N GLU A 98 -31.39 6.49 -18.32
CA GLU A 98 -32.29 5.80 -17.38
C GLU A 98 -31.58 5.34 -16.09
N SER A 99 -30.24 5.32 -16.09
CA SER A 99 -29.43 4.99 -14.92
C SER A 99 -29.11 6.18 -14.02
N SER A 100 -29.48 7.43 -14.36
CA SER A 100 -29.14 8.61 -13.53
C SER A 100 -29.73 8.53 -12.12
N ASP A 101 -31.04 8.25 -12.00
CA ASP A 101 -31.71 8.09 -10.71
C ASP A 101 -31.15 6.89 -9.93
N LEU A 102 -30.79 5.81 -10.64
CA LEU A 102 -30.15 4.64 -10.05
C LEU A 102 -28.73 4.95 -9.56
N VAL A 103 -27.98 5.79 -10.27
CA VAL A 103 -26.65 6.24 -9.88
C VAL A 103 -26.74 7.12 -8.63
N GLU A 104 -27.68 8.05 -8.56
CA GLU A 104 -27.91 8.87 -7.36
C GLU A 104 -28.31 8.03 -6.16
N ALA A 105 -29.28 7.12 -6.32
CA ALA A 105 -29.68 6.19 -5.26
C ALA A 105 -28.51 5.30 -4.79
N ARG A 106 -27.63 4.89 -5.71
CA ARG A 106 -26.43 4.11 -5.40
C ARG A 106 -25.36 4.94 -4.67
N VAL A 107 -25.17 6.20 -5.04
CA VAL A 107 -24.28 7.13 -4.31
C VAL A 107 -24.79 7.32 -2.89
N GLU A 108 -26.09 7.51 -2.71
CA GLU A 108 -26.68 7.65 -1.38
C GLU A 108 -26.53 6.36 -0.56
N ALA A 109 -26.81 5.20 -1.15
CA ALA A 109 -26.60 3.90 -0.52
C ALA A 109 -25.14 3.66 -0.14
N LEU A 110 -24.19 4.10 -0.96
CA LEU A 110 -22.76 4.02 -0.69
C LEU A 110 -22.38 4.89 0.51
N GLY A 111 -22.86 6.14 0.55
CA GLY A 111 -22.63 7.04 1.68
C GLY A 111 -23.16 6.49 3.00
N ARG A 112 -24.38 5.90 2.99
CA ARG A 112 -24.94 5.24 4.17
C ARG A 112 -24.12 4.01 4.59
N ALA A 113 -23.72 3.17 3.64
CA ALA A 113 -22.89 1.99 3.94
C ALA A 113 -21.56 2.37 4.61
N TYR A 114 -20.90 3.44 4.16
CA TYR A 114 -19.66 3.94 4.76
C TYR A 114 -19.85 4.41 6.20
N LEU A 115 -20.94 5.15 6.45
CA LEU A 115 -21.30 5.61 7.79
C LEU A 115 -21.61 4.44 8.73
N ASP A 116 -22.44 3.48 8.29
CA ASP A 116 -22.82 2.31 9.08
C ASP A 116 -21.62 1.43 9.44
N GLN A 117 -20.59 1.41 8.59
CA GLN A 117 -19.36 0.64 8.80
C GLN A 117 -18.29 1.37 9.61
N GLY A 118 -18.53 2.64 9.98
CA GLY A 118 -17.57 3.44 10.73
C GLY A 118 -16.30 3.78 9.94
N VAL A 119 -16.37 3.79 8.59
CA VAL A 119 -15.23 4.17 7.74
C VAL A 119 -15.10 5.69 7.77
N THR A 120 -14.46 6.20 8.82
CA THR A 120 -14.23 7.63 9.04
C THR A 120 -12.76 7.98 8.89
N PHE A 121 -12.49 9.26 8.62
CA PHE A 121 -11.17 9.86 8.69
C PHE A 121 -11.27 11.13 9.54
N SER A 122 -10.23 11.41 10.33
CA SER A 122 -10.15 12.65 11.11
C SER A 122 -9.63 13.79 10.25
N LEU A 123 -10.54 14.67 9.79
CA LEU A 123 -10.17 15.94 9.18
C LEU A 123 -10.28 17.04 10.23
N SER A 124 -9.15 17.59 10.68
CA SER A 124 -9.09 18.64 11.71
C SER A 124 -9.80 18.27 13.03
N GLY A 125 -9.67 17.01 13.46
CA GLY A 125 -10.27 16.52 14.71
C GLY A 125 -11.76 16.16 14.63
N LYS A 126 -12.37 16.28 13.45
CA LYS A 126 -13.75 15.81 13.20
C LYS A 126 -13.72 14.59 12.31
N GLU A 127 -14.34 13.51 12.77
CA GLU A 127 -14.57 12.32 11.96
C GLU A 127 -15.53 12.64 10.81
N ARG A 128 -15.09 12.38 9.58
CA ARG A 128 -15.91 12.47 8.37
C ARG A 128 -15.76 11.20 7.55
N PRO A 129 -16.81 10.76 6.83
CA PRO A 129 -16.69 9.67 5.88
C PRO A 129 -15.62 10.02 4.85
N PHE A 130 -14.72 9.08 4.57
CA PHE A 130 -13.77 9.24 3.49
C PHE A 130 -14.53 9.15 2.14
N PRO A 131 -14.55 10.19 1.29
CA PRO A 131 -15.39 10.18 0.09
C PRO A 131 -14.96 9.06 -0.85
N LEU A 132 -15.84 8.10 -1.12
CA LEU A 132 -15.66 7.09 -2.16
C LEU A 132 -16.41 7.52 -3.42
N ASP A 133 -15.68 7.62 -4.52
CA ASP A 133 -16.26 7.84 -5.84
C ASP A 133 -16.72 6.52 -6.48
N ILE A 134 -17.86 6.58 -7.15
CA ILE A 134 -18.53 5.43 -7.78
C ILE A 134 -17.88 4.94 -9.07
N VAL A 135 -17.03 5.72 -9.72
CA VAL A 135 -16.31 5.33 -10.93
C VAL A 135 -14.99 4.68 -10.51
N PRO A 136 -14.83 3.35 -10.67
CA PRO A 136 -13.60 2.68 -10.26
C PRO A 136 -12.44 3.05 -11.18
N ARG A 137 -11.22 2.96 -10.65
CA ARG A 137 -9.99 2.96 -11.45
C ARG A 137 -9.74 1.55 -11.98
N VAL A 138 -9.61 1.36 -13.28
CA VAL A 138 -9.39 0.02 -13.87
C VAL A 138 -7.98 -0.10 -14.42
N ILE A 139 -7.31 -1.19 -14.04
CA ILE A 139 -5.99 -1.57 -14.54
C ILE A 139 -6.10 -2.92 -15.23
N SER A 140 -5.59 -3.02 -16.45
CA SER A 140 -5.63 -4.28 -17.19
C SER A 140 -4.68 -5.33 -16.58
N ALA A 141 -4.95 -6.61 -16.83
CA ALA A 141 -4.10 -7.70 -16.38
C ALA A 141 -2.63 -7.51 -16.81
N GLY A 142 -2.41 -7.09 -18.06
CA GLY A 142 -1.06 -6.93 -18.62
C GLY A 142 -0.30 -5.75 -18.04
N GLU A 143 -0.98 -4.63 -17.74
CA GLU A 143 -0.37 -3.51 -17.01
C GLU A 143 -0.03 -3.93 -15.58
N TRP A 144 -0.96 -4.60 -14.91
CA TRP A 144 -0.76 -5.05 -13.54
C TRP A 144 0.39 -6.05 -13.40
N SER A 145 0.53 -7.02 -14.29
CA SER A 145 1.65 -7.97 -14.24
C SER A 145 3.02 -7.29 -14.31
N LYS A 146 3.14 -6.18 -15.05
CA LYS A 146 4.37 -5.37 -15.08
C LYS A 146 4.58 -4.61 -13.78
N LEU A 147 3.52 -4.01 -13.24
CA LEU A 147 3.56 -3.32 -11.95
C LEU A 147 3.96 -4.28 -10.83
N GLU A 148 3.32 -5.45 -10.77
CA GLU A 148 3.60 -6.52 -9.80
C GLU A 148 5.07 -6.92 -9.83
N ALA A 149 5.61 -7.26 -11.01
CA ALA A 149 7.03 -7.61 -11.15
C ALA A 149 7.98 -6.49 -10.71
N GLY A 150 7.69 -5.24 -11.09
CA GLY A 150 8.53 -4.10 -10.73
C GLY A 150 8.46 -3.68 -9.27
N ILE A 151 7.28 -3.80 -8.64
CA ILE A 151 7.12 -3.59 -7.19
C ILE A 151 7.88 -4.66 -6.43
N THR A 152 7.75 -5.93 -6.83
CA THR A 152 8.51 -7.05 -6.23
C THR A 152 10.02 -6.80 -6.31
N GLN A 153 10.55 -6.47 -7.51
CA GLN A 153 11.96 -6.15 -7.71
C GLN A 153 12.42 -5.01 -6.78
N ARG A 154 11.64 -3.92 -6.73
CA ARG A 154 11.96 -2.74 -5.91
C ARG A 154 12.00 -3.06 -4.42
N VAL A 155 11.01 -3.80 -3.91
CA VAL A 155 10.94 -4.21 -2.50
C VAL A 155 12.11 -5.13 -2.15
N GLN A 156 12.47 -6.07 -3.02
CA GLN A 156 13.63 -6.95 -2.81
C GLN A 156 14.95 -6.16 -2.73
N ALA A 157 15.14 -5.17 -3.60
CA ALA A 157 16.34 -4.33 -3.57
C ALA A 157 16.39 -3.45 -2.31
N LEU A 158 15.27 -2.88 -1.89
CA LEU A 158 15.17 -2.09 -0.66
C LEU A 158 15.37 -2.93 0.61
N GLU A 159 14.91 -4.19 0.60
CA GLU A 159 15.14 -5.15 1.69
C GLU A 159 16.65 -5.42 1.86
N LEU A 160 17.34 -5.73 0.76
CA LEU A 160 18.80 -5.94 0.75
C LEU A 160 19.56 -4.67 1.16
N PHE A 161 19.12 -3.51 0.69
CA PHE A 161 19.66 -2.21 1.10
C PHE A 161 19.56 -2.00 2.61
N LEU A 162 18.39 -2.21 3.21
CA LEU A 162 18.20 -2.01 4.64
C LEU A 162 18.99 -3.02 5.47
N ASP A 163 19.11 -4.28 5.04
CA ASP A 163 19.95 -5.27 5.74
C ASP A 163 21.43 -4.88 5.71
N ASP A 164 21.92 -4.36 4.57
CA ASP A 164 23.31 -3.91 4.42
C ASP A 164 23.59 -2.66 5.25
N ILE A 165 22.71 -1.64 5.21
CA ILE A 165 22.89 -0.38 5.95
C ILE A 165 22.97 -0.59 7.47
N TYR A 166 22.24 -1.58 8.00
CA TYR A 166 22.27 -1.95 9.41
C TYR A 166 23.23 -3.10 9.74
N GLY A 167 23.94 -3.62 8.74
CA GLY A 167 24.98 -4.64 8.85
C GLY A 167 26.33 -4.11 8.38
N GLU A 168 26.81 -4.67 7.27
CA GLU A 168 28.18 -4.51 6.78
C GLU A 168 28.41 -3.19 6.00
N GLN A 169 27.36 -2.56 5.48
CA GLN A 169 27.41 -1.32 4.71
C GLN A 169 28.30 -1.40 3.45
N GLU A 170 28.28 -2.53 2.75
CA GLU A 170 29.06 -2.76 1.52
C GLU A 170 28.74 -1.73 0.45
N ILE A 171 27.47 -1.37 0.22
CA ILE A 171 27.09 -0.36 -0.79
C ILE A 171 27.72 1.01 -0.54
N LEU A 172 27.99 1.33 0.73
CA LEU A 172 28.67 2.56 1.14
C LEU A 172 30.19 2.44 1.04
N ARG A 173 30.74 1.22 1.21
CA ARG A 173 32.18 0.93 1.09
C ARG A 173 32.62 0.93 -0.36
N ASP A 174 31.80 0.38 -1.24
CA ASP A 174 32.03 0.35 -2.69
C ASP A 174 31.78 1.71 -3.36
N GLY A 175 31.22 2.67 -2.62
CA GLY A 175 31.05 4.06 -3.07
C GLY A 175 29.90 4.25 -4.06
N VAL A 176 29.00 3.27 -4.18
CA VAL A 176 27.76 3.38 -4.97
C VAL A 176 26.87 4.47 -4.37
N LEU A 177 26.73 4.49 -3.05
CA LEU A 177 26.03 5.52 -2.31
C LEU A 177 27.00 6.32 -1.43
N PRO A 178 26.91 7.66 -1.39
CA PRO A 178 27.74 8.45 -0.48
C PRO A 178 27.38 8.17 0.98
N LYS A 179 28.36 7.89 1.84
CA LYS A 179 28.15 7.70 3.30
C LYS A 179 27.35 8.82 3.96
N ARG A 180 27.60 10.07 3.54
CA ARG A 180 26.87 11.24 4.05
C ARG A 180 25.37 11.19 3.76
N LEU A 181 24.94 10.50 2.71
CA LEU A 181 23.52 10.36 2.34
C LEU A 181 22.72 9.72 3.47
N VAL A 182 23.24 8.60 3.95
CA VAL A 182 22.64 7.75 4.98
C VAL A 182 22.84 8.35 6.35
N HIS A 183 24.07 8.76 6.69
CA HIS A 183 24.38 9.25 8.04
C HIS A 183 23.76 10.61 8.37
N SER A 184 23.33 11.38 7.38
CA SER A 184 22.61 12.64 7.57
C SER A 184 21.09 12.48 7.53
N CYS A 185 20.55 11.29 7.27
CA CYS A 185 19.12 11.03 7.28
C CYS A 185 18.62 11.01 8.74
N GLU A 186 17.56 11.75 9.04
CA GLU A 186 16.97 11.78 10.39
C GLU A 186 16.42 10.41 10.80
N HIS A 187 15.92 9.66 9.83
CA HIS A 187 15.38 8.31 10.02
C HIS A 187 16.44 7.20 10.00
N PHE A 188 17.72 7.54 9.94
CA PHE A 188 18.79 6.56 10.16
C PHE A 188 19.02 6.32 11.67
N HIS A 189 18.23 5.40 12.23
CA HIS A 189 18.31 5.05 13.65
C HIS A 189 19.41 4.03 13.93
N ARG A 190 20.55 4.47 14.46
CA ARG A 190 21.67 3.58 14.87
C ARG A 190 21.24 2.51 15.87
N GLN A 191 20.19 2.77 16.64
CA GLN A 191 19.56 1.85 17.58
C GLN A 191 19.08 0.55 16.90
N ALA A 192 18.77 0.59 15.60
CA ALA A 192 18.35 -0.57 14.81
C ALA A 192 19.49 -1.50 14.39
N ALA A 193 20.75 -1.11 14.60
CA ALA A 193 21.90 -1.95 14.27
C ALA A 193 21.83 -3.31 14.98
N ASN A 194 22.17 -4.37 14.25
CA ASN A 194 22.12 -5.77 14.69
C ASN A 194 20.74 -6.29 15.11
N ILE A 195 19.65 -5.57 14.82
CA ILE A 195 18.29 -6.13 14.93
C ILE A 195 17.96 -6.78 13.58
N ARG A 196 17.94 -8.11 13.55
CA ARG A 196 17.65 -8.92 12.37
C ARG A 196 16.59 -9.97 12.69
N PRO A 197 15.40 -9.91 12.06
CA PRO A 197 14.38 -10.93 12.22
C PRO A 197 14.88 -12.32 11.77
N PRO A 198 14.39 -13.42 12.36
CA PRO A 198 14.79 -14.79 12.01
C PRO A 198 14.75 -15.13 10.52
N ASN A 199 13.72 -14.66 9.80
CA ASN A 199 13.59 -14.84 8.35
C ASN A 199 14.27 -13.74 7.51
N GLY A 200 14.97 -12.80 8.15
CA GLY A 200 15.66 -11.68 7.52
C GLY A 200 14.76 -10.54 7.04
N VAL A 201 13.43 -10.63 7.16
CA VAL A 201 12.51 -9.63 6.61
C VAL A 201 12.41 -8.39 7.49
N ARG A 202 12.85 -7.25 6.98
CA ARG A 202 12.70 -5.92 7.58
C ARG A 202 11.44 -5.23 7.07
N ILE A 203 11.11 -5.38 5.78
CA ILE A 203 9.98 -4.72 5.11
C ILE A 203 8.83 -5.73 4.94
N HIS A 204 8.09 -6.00 6.00
CA HIS A 204 6.95 -6.92 5.93
C HIS A 204 5.81 -6.37 5.08
N VAL A 205 5.58 -5.05 5.15
CA VAL A 205 4.61 -4.34 4.31
C VAL A 205 5.28 -3.12 3.70
N ALA A 206 5.18 -3.01 2.37
CA ALA A 206 5.59 -1.84 1.62
C ALA A 206 4.39 -1.19 0.93
N GLY A 207 4.24 0.12 1.07
CA GLY A 207 3.32 0.92 0.26
C GLY A 207 4.11 1.68 -0.81
N ILE A 208 3.88 1.41 -2.09
CA ILE A 208 4.61 2.06 -3.19
C ILE A 208 3.67 3.05 -3.86
N ASP A 209 3.93 4.34 -3.76
CA ASP A 209 3.10 5.36 -4.43
C ASP A 209 3.47 5.45 -5.90
N LEU A 210 2.47 5.24 -6.76
CA LEU A 210 2.57 5.24 -8.20
C LEU A 210 1.70 6.34 -8.80
N ILE A 211 2.23 7.00 -9.81
CA ILE A 211 1.47 7.86 -10.71
C ILE A 211 1.54 7.29 -12.13
N ARG A 212 0.57 7.65 -12.97
CA ARG A 212 0.68 7.46 -14.41
C ARG A 212 0.89 8.83 -15.03
N ASP A 213 1.96 9.01 -15.80
CA ASP A 213 2.33 10.29 -16.40
C ASP A 213 1.52 10.60 -17.67
N GLU A 214 1.77 11.76 -18.29
CA GLU A 214 1.11 12.20 -19.52
C GLU A 214 1.28 11.24 -20.71
N ASN A 215 2.33 10.41 -20.72
CA ASN A 215 2.60 9.44 -21.76
C ASN A 215 1.87 8.11 -21.50
N GLY A 216 1.30 7.95 -20.32
CA GLY A 216 0.59 6.74 -19.89
C GLY A 216 1.49 5.73 -19.19
N ASP A 217 2.74 6.10 -18.86
CA ASP A 217 3.71 5.26 -18.19
C ASP A 217 3.58 5.37 -16.67
N PHE A 218 3.72 4.25 -15.96
CA PHE A 218 3.72 4.23 -14.51
C PHE A 218 5.09 4.60 -13.96
N ARG A 219 5.11 5.51 -12.99
CA ARG A 219 6.32 5.93 -12.28
C ARG A 219 6.11 5.87 -10.78
N VAL A 220 7.16 5.48 -10.06
CA VAL A 220 7.19 5.56 -8.60
C VAL A 220 7.35 7.01 -8.20
N LEU A 221 6.56 7.46 -7.24
CA LEU A 221 6.61 8.80 -6.65
C LEU A 221 7.27 8.77 -5.28
N GLU A 222 6.96 7.76 -4.47
CA GLU A 222 7.41 7.63 -3.08
C GLU A 222 7.31 6.16 -2.63
N ASP A 223 8.20 5.75 -1.72
CA ASP A 223 8.14 4.46 -1.03
C ASP A 223 7.66 4.68 0.41
N ASN A 224 6.98 3.72 1.00
CA ASN A 224 6.52 3.78 2.40
C ASN A 224 6.86 2.45 3.06
N LEU A 225 7.94 2.40 3.83
CA LEU A 225 8.53 1.17 4.38
C LEU A 225 8.46 1.08 5.91
N ARG A 226 8.02 2.17 6.56
CA ARG A 226 7.75 2.26 8.00
C ARG A 226 6.42 1.57 8.34
N SER A 227 5.35 2.34 8.55
CA SER A 227 4.02 1.85 8.87
C SER A 227 3.02 2.31 7.79
N PRO A 228 3.09 1.77 6.56
CA PRO A 228 2.21 2.20 5.46
C PRO A 228 0.74 1.98 5.84
N SER A 229 -0.08 2.99 5.58
CA SER A 229 -1.52 2.97 5.82
C SER A 229 -2.30 3.11 4.52
N GLY A 230 -3.56 2.69 4.57
CA GLY A 230 -4.54 2.86 3.51
C GLY A 230 -5.21 1.57 3.03
N VAL A 231 -4.74 0.41 3.49
CA VAL A 231 -5.26 -0.89 3.03
C VAL A 231 -6.68 -1.17 3.51
N SER A 232 -7.08 -0.64 4.68
CA SER A 232 -8.47 -0.74 5.14
C SER A 232 -9.44 -0.10 4.16
N TYR A 233 -9.07 1.06 3.60
CA TYR A 233 -9.86 1.70 2.56
C TYR A 233 -9.91 0.85 1.30
N VAL A 234 -8.85 0.14 0.92
CA VAL A 234 -8.90 -0.78 -0.24
C VAL A 234 -9.96 -1.86 -0.02
N LEU A 235 -9.95 -2.50 1.16
CA LEU A 235 -10.90 -3.56 1.51
C LEU A 235 -12.34 -3.05 1.59
N GLU A 236 -12.56 -1.92 2.27
CA GLU A 236 -13.91 -1.36 2.43
C GLU A 236 -14.42 -0.75 1.11
N ASN A 237 -13.57 -0.09 0.31
CA ASN A 237 -13.94 0.40 -1.02
C ASN A 237 -14.42 -0.76 -1.89
N ARG A 238 -13.69 -1.88 -1.93
CA ARG A 238 -14.10 -3.07 -2.68
C ARG A 238 -15.43 -3.63 -2.19
N ARG A 239 -15.57 -3.80 -0.88
CA ARG A 239 -16.77 -4.39 -0.27
C ARG A 239 -18.01 -3.53 -0.54
N ALA A 240 -17.88 -2.22 -0.39
CA ALA A 240 -18.96 -1.28 -0.63
C ALA A 240 -19.34 -1.26 -2.11
N MET A 241 -18.36 -1.20 -3.02
CA MET A 241 -18.59 -1.25 -4.46
C MET A 241 -19.27 -2.56 -4.89
N ALA A 242 -18.84 -3.70 -4.35
CA ALA A 242 -19.44 -5.02 -4.66
C ALA A 242 -20.90 -5.12 -4.20
N ARG A 243 -21.24 -4.47 -3.07
CA ARG A 243 -22.61 -4.42 -2.53
C ARG A 243 -23.52 -3.48 -3.34
N VAL A 244 -23.00 -2.33 -3.78
CA VAL A 244 -23.78 -1.31 -4.48
C VAL A 244 -23.91 -1.60 -5.98
N PHE A 245 -22.89 -2.22 -6.60
CA PHE A 245 -22.84 -2.51 -8.04
C PHE A 245 -22.56 -4.00 -8.36
N PRO A 246 -23.34 -4.97 -7.84
CA PRO A 246 -23.06 -6.40 -8.03
C PRO A 246 -23.05 -6.81 -9.51
N ASP A 247 -23.92 -6.22 -10.34
CA ASP A 247 -23.97 -6.48 -11.79
C ASP A 247 -22.73 -6.01 -12.53
N LEU A 248 -22.01 -5.02 -11.99
CA LEU A 248 -20.79 -4.52 -12.61
C LEU A 248 -19.63 -5.49 -12.33
N PHE A 249 -19.56 -6.05 -11.11
CA PHE A 249 -18.59 -7.10 -10.77
C PHE A 249 -18.87 -8.44 -11.45
N SER A 250 -20.12 -8.79 -11.74
CA SER A 250 -20.42 -10.03 -12.49
C SER A 250 -19.95 -9.97 -13.95
N LYS A 251 -19.95 -8.76 -14.54
CA LYS A 251 -19.53 -8.51 -15.93
C LYS A 251 -18.01 -8.29 -16.08
N HIS A 252 -17.31 -7.95 -15.01
CA HIS A 252 -15.87 -7.69 -15.01
C HIS A 252 -15.13 -8.74 -14.18
N ARG A 253 -14.05 -9.32 -14.71
CA ARG A 253 -13.25 -10.30 -13.95
C ARG A 253 -12.30 -9.58 -13.00
N VAL A 254 -12.81 -8.99 -11.93
CA VAL A 254 -12.00 -8.27 -10.92
C VAL A 254 -11.33 -9.28 -9.97
N ARG A 255 -10.01 -9.15 -9.76
CA ARG A 255 -9.23 -9.97 -8.80
C ARG A 255 -9.60 -9.64 -7.36
N ALA A 256 -9.61 -10.66 -6.50
CA ALA A 256 -9.90 -10.53 -5.08
C ALA A 256 -8.85 -9.70 -4.32
N VAL A 257 -9.29 -8.83 -3.39
CA VAL A 257 -8.40 -8.12 -2.44
C VAL A 257 -8.62 -8.53 -0.98
N ALA A 258 -9.67 -9.30 -0.70
CA ALA A 258 -10.08 -9.67 0.66
C ALA A 258 -9.03 -10.51 1.42
N ASP A 259 -8.12 -11.18 0.71
CA ASP A 259 -7.13 -12.10 1.28
C ASP A 259 -5.92 -11.39 1.91
N TYR A 260 -5.83 -10.06 1.82
CA TYR A 260 -4.72 -9.28 2.37
C TYR A 260 -4.42 -9.60 3.84
N PRO A 261 -5.39 -9.63 4.78
CA PRO A 261 -5.11 -9.93 6.19
C PRO A 261 -4.51 -11.33 6.37
N SER A 262 -4.93 -12.31 5.57
CA SER A 262 -4.39 -13.67 5.61
C SER A 262 -2.94 -13.73 5.11
N HIS A 263 -2.62 -13.01 4.03
CA HIS A 263 -1.24 -12.86 3.56
C HIS A 263 -0.35 -12.15 4.60
N LEU A 264 -0.85 -11.08 5.21
CA LEU A 264 -0.13 -10.36 6.26
C LEU A 264 0.12 -11.25 7.49
N LEU A 265 -0.91 -11.94 7.99
CA LEU A 265 -0.75 -12.85 9.13
C LEU A 265 0.26 -13.96 8.82
N ARG A 266 0.23 -14.52 7.60
CA ARG A 266 1.20 -15.53 7.17
C ARG A 266 2.63 -14.99 7.17
N ALA A 267 2.84 -13.78 6.65
CA ALA A 267 4.15 -13.13 6.66
C ALA A 267 4.66 -12.85 8.08
N LEU A 268 3.78 -12.38 8.97
CA LEU A 268 4.12 -12.15 10.38
C LEU A 268 4.46 -13.47 11.08
N ARG A 269 3.70 -14.54 10.85
CA ARG A 269 4.02 -15.89 11.37
C ARG A 269 5.36 -16.40 10.87
N ALA A 270 5.65 -16.24 9.59
CA ALA A 270 6.92 -16.64 8.99
C ALA A 270 8.14 -15.88 9.55
N SER A 271 7.92 -14.72 10.15
CA SER A 271 8.98 -13.93 10.78
C SER A 271 9.41 -14.43 12.15
N ALA A 272 8.55 -15.19 12.85
CA ALA A 272 8.85 -15.72 14.17
C ALA A 272 10.02 -16.73 14.15
N ALA A 273 10.57 -17.03 15.32
CA ALA A 273 11.66 -18.01 15.41
C ALA A 273 11.18 -19.43 15.04
N PHE A 274 12.02 -20.20 14.35
CA PHE A 274 11.69 -21.53 13.78
C PHE A 274 11.09 -22.57 14.73
N ASN A 275 11.18 -22.39 16.06
CA ASN A 275 10.72 -23.36 17.05
C ASN A 275 9.31 -23.06 17.60
N GLU A 276 8.62 -22.03 17.11
CA GLU A 276 7.29 -21.63 17.58
C GLU A 276 6.20 -22.22 16.68
N ALA A 277 5.47 -23.22 17.18
CA ALA A 277 4.41 -23.89 16.42
C ALA A 277 3.18 -22.99 16.15
N ASP A 278 2.94 -22.00 17.02
CA ASP A 278 1.92 -20.97 16.86
C ASP A 278 2.40 -19.69 17.59
N PRO A 279 3.11 -18.79 16.89
CA PRO A 279 3.66 -17.59 17.52
C PRO A 279 2.53 -16.65 17.94
N ASN A 280 2.66 -16.04 19.13
CA ASN A 280 1.72 -15.04 19.59
C ASN A 280 1.99 -13.69 18.91
N ILE A 281 1.05 -13.26 18.08
CA ILE A 281 1.14 -12.06 17.26
C ILE A 281 0.18 -11.01 17.83
N VAL A 282 0.64 -9.77 17.96
CA VAL A 282 -0.18 -8.64 18.40
C VAL A 282 -0.03 -7.44 17.47
N VAL A 283 -1.06 -6.60 17.38
CA VAL A 283 -1.00 -5.29 16.72
C VAL A 283 -0.82 -4.19 17.76
N LEU A 284 0.34 -3.54 17.76
CA LEU A 284 0.64 -2.43 18.68
C LEU A 284 0.13 -1.11 18.09
N THR A 285 -0.83 -0.48 18.76
CA THR A 285 -1.47 0.78 18.35
C THR A 285 -1.16 1.93 19.31
N PRO A 286 -1.05 3.17 18.83
CA PRO A 286 -0.95 4.37 19.68
C PRO A 286 -2.29 4.75 20.35
N GLY A 287 -3.36 4.02 20.08
CA GLY A 287 -4.69 4.22 20.66
C GLY A 287 -5.64 5.05 19.80
N VAL A 288 -6.84 5.29 20.33
CA VAL A 288 -8.01 5.86 19.62
C VAL A 288 -7.81 7.28 19.08
N ALA A 289 -6.86 8.04 19.64
CA ALA A 289 -6.59 9.41 19.22
C ALA A 289 -5.83 9.49 17.87
N ASN A 290 -5.34 8.37 17.36
CA ASN A 290 -4.65 8.31 16.08
C ASN A 290 -5.64 8.19 14.91
N SER A 291 -5.42 8.96 13.84
CA SER A 291 -6.30 9.00 12.66
C SER A 291 -6.42 7.66 11.93
N ALA A 292 -5.46 6.76 12.06
CA ALA A 292 -5.45 5.43 11.45
C ALA A 292 -5.95 4.32 12.41
N TYR A 293 -6.44 4.65 13.61
CA TYR A 293 -6.89 3.65 14.59
C TYR A 293 -7.95 2.67 14.04
N PHE A 294 -8.87 3.16 13.20
CA PHE A 294 -9.83 2.32 12.49
C PHE A 294 -9.14 1.20 11.69
N GLU A 295 -8.08 1.52 10.96
CA GLU A 295 -7.32 0.52 10.21
C GLU A 295 -6.63 -0.49 11.12
N HIS A 296 -6.08 -0.04 12.25
CA HIS A 296 -5.38 -0.91 13.19
C HIS A 296 -6.35 -1.96 13.76
N SER A 297 -7.52 -1.51 14.22
CA SER A 297 -8.56 -2.37 14.78
C SER A 297 -9.18 -3.31 13.74
N LEU A 298 -9.41 -2.83 12.51
CA LEU A 298 -9.92 -3.65 11.42
C LEU A 298 -8.95 -4.77 11.07
N LEU A 299 -7.66 -4.45 10.90
CA LEU A 299 -6.64 -5.45 10.56
C LEU A 299 -6.44 -6.46 11.69
N ALA A 300 -6.37 -6.02 12.94
CA ALA A 300 -6.27 -6.93 14.09
C ALA A 300 -7.46 -7.92 14.12
N ARG A 301 -8.69 -7.41 13.94
CA ARG A 301 -9.90 -8.24 13.89
C ARG A 301 -9.89 -9.22 12.72
N LEU A 302 -9.50 -8.79 11.51
CA LEU A 302 -9.50 -9.65 10.32
C LEU A 302 -8.38 -10.71 10.36
N MET A 303 -7.25 -10.41 10.99
CA MET A 303 -6.19 -11.38 11.25
C MET A 303 -6.53 -12.30 12.43
N GLY A 304 -7.45 -11.92 13.31
CA GLY A 304 -7.79 -12.67 14.52
C GLY A 304 -6.70 -12.61 15.58
N VAL A 305 -6.06 -11.44 15.72
CA VAL A 305 -4.98 -11.18 16.69
C VAL A 305 -5.37 -10.05 17.64
N GLU A 306 -4.69 -9.96 18.79
CA GLU A 306 -4.97 -8.94 19.79
C GLU A 306 -4.52 -7.54 19.34
N LEU A 307 -5.35 -6.53 19.63
CA LEU A 307 -5.00 -5.13 19.46
C LEU A 307 -4.57 -4.59 20.84
N VAL A 308 -3.32 -4.15 20.95
CA VAL A 308 -2.70 -3.76 22.22
C VAL A 308 -2.13 -2.35 22.16
N GLU A 309 -2.13 -1.65 23.29
CA GLU A 309 -1.39 -0.41 23.49
C GLU A 309 -0.09 -0.68 24.27
N GLY A 310 0.84 0.28 24.30
CA GLY A 310 2.13 0.10 24.99
C GLY A 310 2.00 -0.29 26.47
N ARG A 311 0.96 0.19 27.15
CA ARG A 311 0.65 -0.13 28.57
C ARG A 311 0.25 -1.59 28.82
N ASP A 312 -0.23 -2.28 27.79
CA ASP A 312 -0.66 -3.68 27.88
C ASP A 312 0.55 -4.63 27.79
N LEU A 313 1.69 -4.12 27.33
CA LEU A 313 2.93 -4.85 27.15
C LEU A 313 3.98 -4.43 28.19
N PHE A 314 4.89 -5.35 28.53
CA PHE A 314 6.07 -5.04 29.33
C PHE A 314 7.21 -6.01 28.99
N CYS A 315 8.44 -5.59 29.28
CA CYS A 315 9.64 -6.42 29.08
C CYS A 315 10.17 -6.95 30.41
N ARG A 316 10.53 -8.23 30.46
CA ARG A 316 11.27 -8.87 31.56
C ARG A 316 12.30 -9.84 30.97
N ASP A 317 13.55 -9.75 31.41
CA ASP A 317 14.66 -10.61 30.95
C ASP A 317 14.81 -10.66 29.41
N ASN A 318 14.67 -9.51 28.75
CA ASN A 318 14.66 -9.36 27.29
C ASN A 318 13.53 -10.13 26.56
N VAL A 319 12.45 -10.48 27.26
CA VAL A 319 11.26 -11.08 26.66
C VAL A 319 10.09 -10.12 26.82
N VAL A 320 9.24 -10.01 25.80
CA VAL A 320 8.03 -9.18 25.83
C VAL A 320 6.84 -10.02 26.25
N TYR A 321 6.05 -9.48 27.18
CA TYR A 321 4.83 -10.10 27.67
C TYR A 321 3.65 -9.15 27.52
N MET A 322 2.49 -9.71 27.21
CA MET A 322 1.18 -9.08 27.27
C MET A 322 0.49 -9.42 28.59
N ARG A 323 -0.11 -8.41 29.22
CA ARG A 323 -0.91 -8.57 30.45
C ARG A 323 -2.30 -9.10 30.08
N THR A 324 -2.69 -10.25 30.62
CA THR A 324 -4.06 -10.77 30.51
C THR A 324 -4.65 -11.05 31.88
N THR A 325 -5.95 -11.32 31.94
CA THR A 325 -6.62 -11.73 33.19
C THR A 325 -6.20 -13.11 33.67
N GLU A 326 -5.72 -13.97 32.76
CA GLU A 326 -5.28 -15.34 33.07
C GLU A 326 -3.78 -15.41 33.40
N GLY A 327 -3.02 -14.35 33.10
CA GLY A 327 -1.60 -14.25 33.40
C GLY A 327 -0.84 -13.47 32.34
N GLU A 328 0.48 -13.58 32.41
CA GLU A 328 1.39 -12.95 31.44
C GLU A 328 1.55 -13.89 30.25
N GLN A 329 1.22 -13.43 29.04
CA GLN A 329 1.42 -14.20 27.82
C GLN A 329 2.62 -13.64 27.06
N ARG A 330 3.56 -14.50 26.67
CA ARG A 330 4.70 -14.10 25.85
C ARG A 330 4.20 -13.61 24.48
N VAL A 331 4.82 -12.57 23.95
CA VAL A 331 4.57 -12.03 22.60
C VAL A 331 5.80 -12.27 21.74
N ASP A 332 5.59 -12.84 20.57
CA ASP A 332 6.67 -13.27 19.67
C ASP A 332 6.81 -12.35 18.46
N VAL A 333 5.71 -11.78 17.97
CA VAL A 333 5.71 -10.81 16.87
C VAL A 333 4.78 -9.65 17.18
N ILE A 334 5.30 -8.44 16.98
CA ILE A 334 4.56 -7.19 17.14
C ILE A 334 4.45 -6.52 15.77
N TYR A 335 3.23 -6.50 15.22
CA TYR A 335 2.92 -5.62 14.10
C TYR A 335 2.67 -4.20 14.62
N ARG A 336 3.71 -3.36 14.55
CA ARG A 336 3.69 -2.00 15.09
C ARG A 336 3.02 -1.01 14.14
N ARG A 337 2.16 -0.17 14.71
CA ARG A 337 1.54 0.99 14.06
C ARG A 337 1.93 2.30 14.74
N ILE A 338 3.14 2.30 15.32
CA ILE A 338 3.75 3.41 16.05
C ILE A 338 5.10 3.70 15.41
N ASP A 339 5.46 4.97 15.26
CA ASP A 339 6.76 5.41 14.73
C ASP A 339 7.93 5.02 15.65
N ASP A 340 9.12 4.87 15.07
CA ASP A 340 10.32 4.37 15.78
C ASP A 340 10.63 5.18 17.05
N ASP A 341 10.56 6.51 16.96
CA ASP A 341 10.90 7.42 18.05
C ASP A 341 10.02 7.25 19.30
N PHE A 342 8.82 6.69 19.15
CA PHE A 342 7.89 6.48 20.24
C PHE A 342 7.89 5.04 20.76
N LEU A 343 8.63 4.13 20.12
CA LEU A 343 8.50 2.69 20.32
C LEU A 343 9.15 2.17 21.61
N ASP A 344 10.27 2.74 22.02
CA ASP A 344 10.97 2.37 23.26
C ASP A 344 11.57 3.61 23.95
N PRO A 345 11.00 4.05 25.09
CA PRO A 345 11.47 5.24 25.80
C PRO A 345 12.89 5.10 26.37
N MET A 346 13.45 3.89 26.43
CA MET A 346 14.83 3.67 26.86
C MET A 346 15.86 3.93 25.75
N GLN A 347 15.43 3.99 24.49
CA GLN A 347 16.31 4.10 23.31
C GLN A 347 16.05 5.35 22.47
N PHE A 348 14.82 5.87 22.51
CA PHE A 348 14.36 7.02 21.75
C PHE A 348 13.83 8.12 22.67
N ARG A 349 12.55 8.50 22.52
CA ARG A 349 11.92 9.58 23.29
C ARG A 349 11.61 9.12 24.72
N PRO A 350 12.28 9.65 25.75
CA PRO A 350 12.05 9.25 27.13
C PRO A 350 10.68 9.68 27.66
N ASP A 351 10.03 10.65 27.02
CA ASP A 351 8.68 11.12 27.31
C ASP A 351 7.58 10.31 26.61
N SER A 352 7.93 9.32 25.78
CA SER A 352 6.94 8.49 25.10
C SER A 352 6.15 7.61 26.08
N MET A 353 4.82 7.71 26.01
CA MET A 353 3.87 6.83 26.70
C MET A 353 3.25 5.78 25.76
N LEU A 354 3.64 5.77 24.49
CA LEU A 354 3.02 4.92 23.46
C LEU A 354 3.74 3.57 23.31
N GLY A 355 5.05 3.57 23.54
CA GLY A 355 5.92 2.41 23.36
C GLY A 355 6.05 1.51 24.58
N VAL A 356 7.01 0.61 24.53
CA VAL A 356 7.29 -0.39 25.57
C VAL A 356 8.77 -0.31 25.96
N ALA A 357 9.05 -0.01 27.22
CA ALA A 357 10.42 0.09 27.72
C ALA A 357 11.17 -1.24 27.57
N GLY A 358 12.33 -1.23 26.91
CA GLY A 358 13.19 -2.40 26.71
C GLY A 358 12.85 -3.24 25.48
N LEU A 359 11.86 -2.85 24.68
CA LEU A 359 11.42 -3.58 23.49
C LEU A 359 12.55 -3.75 22.46
N LEU A 360 13.36 -2.73 22.25
CA LEU A 360 14.48 -2.83 21.29
C LEU A 360 15.55 -3.81 21.76
N ASN A 361 15.77 -3.94 23.07
CA ASN A 361 16.70 -4.92 23.62
C ASN A 361 16.17 -6.35 23.48
N ALA A 362 14.87 -6.55 23.69
CA ALA A 362 14.21 -7.83 23.44
C ALA A 362 14.31 -8.25 21.98
N ALA A 363 14.07 -7.31 21.05
CA ALA A 363 14.20 -7.57 19.62
C ALA A 363 15.65 -7.87 19.21
N ARG A 364 16.63 -7.13 19.74
CA ARG A 364 18.05 -7.38 19.50
C ARG A 364 18.53 -8.73 20.06
N ALA A 365 17.92 -9.19 21.16
CA ALA A 365 18.17 -10.53 21.71
C ALA A 365 17.52 -11.65 20.88
N GLY A 366 16.70 -11.31 19.88
CA GLY A 366 15.98 -12.28 19.04
C GLY A 366 14.76 -12.90 19.72
N ASN A 367 14.24 -12.30 20.80
CA ASN A 367 13.13 -12.84 21.57
C ASN A 367 11.75 -12.35 21.09
N VAL A 368 11.72 -11.29 20.28
CA VAL A 368 10.51 -10.71 19.67
C VAL A 368 10.85 -10.11 18.31
N VAL A 369 9.94 -10.19 17.35
CA VAL A 369 10.05 -9.53 16.06
C VAL A 369 9.20 -8.26 16.05
N ILE A 370 9.75 -7.17 15.53
CA ILE A 370 9.04 -5.90 15.33
C ILE A 370 8.81 -5.72 13.82
N SER A 371 7.55 -5.58 13.42
CA SER A 371 7.13 -5.49 12.03
C SER A 371 6.33 -4.19 11.76
N SER A 372 6.70 -3.35 10.80
CA SER A 372 7.98 -3.35 10.07
C SER A 372 9.16 -3.10 11.02
N ALA A 373 10.37 -3.50 10.62
CA ALA A 373 11.55 -3.33 11.45
C ALA A 373 11.84 -1.86 11.80
N VAL A 374 12.55 -1.64 12.90
CA VAL A 374 13.04 -0.33 13.31
C VAL A 374 14.12 0.12 12.33
N GLY A 375 14.15 1.42 11.98
CA GLY A 375 15.15 1.99 11.08
C GLY A 375 14.79 1.93 9.59
N ASN A 376 13.64 1.38 9.21
CA ASN A 376 13.25 1.32 7.80
C ASN A 376 13.09 2.70 7.14
N GLY A 377 12.93 3.78 7.93
CA GLY A 377 12.75 5.12 7.39
C GLY A 377 13.95 5.67 6.59
N VAL A 378 15.14 5.08 6.73
CA VAL A 378 16.26 5.40 5.84
C VAL A 378 16.04 4.90 4.41
N GLY A 379 15.25 3.83 4.23
CA GLY A 379 14.91 3.27 2.91
C GLY A 379 13.81 4.03 2.19
N ASP A 380 12.98 4.79 2.91
CA ASP A 380 11.93 5.64 2.34
C ASP A 380 12.20 7.15 2.44
N ASP A 381 13.43 7.54 2.80
CA ASP A 381 13.89 8.92 2.73
C ASP A 381 13.80 9.43 1.27
N LYS A 382 13.21 10.61 1.07
CA LYS A 382 12.94 11.14 -0.29
C LYS A 382 14.20 11.42 -1.10
N LEU A 383 15.34 11.58 -0.44
CA LEU A 383 16.61 11.70 -1.13
C LEU A 383 17.18 10.32 -1.47
N ILE A 384 17.09 9.34 -0.57
CA ILE A 384 17.44 7.93 -0.85
C ILE A 384 16.61 7.38 -2.01
N TYR A 385 15.32 7.74 -2.09
CA TYR A 385 14.43 7.41 -3.20
C TYR A 385 15.08 7.68 -4.57
N THR A 386 15.83 8.79 -4.71
CA THR A 386 16.50 9.17 -5.97
C THR A 386 17.63 8.23 -6.39
N TYR A 387 18.12 7.38 -5.49
CA TYR A 387 19.17 6.39 -5.73
C TYR A 387 18.67 4.95 -5.77
N VAL A 388 17.35 4.73 -5.66
CA VAL A 388 16.78 3.37 -5.72
C VAL A 388 17.11 2.65 -7.05
N PRO A 389 17.19 3.33 -8.21
CA PRO A 389 17.71 2.71 -9.43
C PRO A 389 19.08 2.06 -9.26
N GLU A 390 20.04 2.78 -8.67
CA GLU A 390 21.40 2.30 -8.39
C GLU A 390 21.41 1.19 -7.34
N ILE A 391 20.50 1.25 -6.35
CA ILE A 391 20.30 0.19 -5.36
C ILE A 391 19.83 -1.11 -6.04
N ILE A 392 18.86 -1.03 -6.95
CA ILE A 392 18.37 -2.18 -7.73
C ILE A 392 19.51 -2.78 -8.56
N GLU A 393 20.25 -1.94 -9.29
CA GLU A 393 21.37 -2.40 -10.11
C GLU A 393 22.47 -3.06 -9.28
N TYR A 394 22.80 -2.51 -8.11
CA TYR A 394 23.86 -3.02 -7.25
C TYR A 394 23.50 -4.38 -6.63
N TYR A 395 22.32 -4.51 -6.04
CA TYR A 395 21.95 -5.72 -5.30
C TYR A 395 21.40 -6.84 -6.19
N LEU A 396 20.65 -6.49 -7.23
CA LEU A 396 19.99 -7.47 -8.09
C LEU A 396 20.73 -7.69 -9.41
N GLY A 397 21.62 -6.76 -9.82
CA GLY A 397 22.25 -6.83 -11.14
C GLY A 397 21.27 -6.61 -12.30
N GLU A 398 20.11 -6.03 -12.00
CA GLU A 398 18.99 -5.84 -12.92
C GLU A 398 18.76 -4.36 -13.20
N LYS A 399 18.16 -4.04 -14.34
CA LYS A 399 17.67 -2.67 -14.59
C LYS A 399 16.33 -2.45 -13.87
N PRO A 400 16.06 -1.23 -13.38
CA PRO A 400 14.77 -0.91 -12.77
C PRO A 400 13.61 -1.11 -13.74
N SER A 401 12.66 -1.96 -13.35
CA SER A 401 11.46 -2.26 -14.13
C SER A 401 10.41 -1.15 -14.04
N LEU A 402 10.38 -0.44 -12.90
CA LEU A 402 9.58 0.77 -12.69
C LEU A 402 10.53 1.95 -12.50
N GLN A 403 10.29 3.00 -13.28
CA GLN A 403 11.09 4.21 -13.24
C GLN A 403 10.60 5.12 -12.13
N ASN A 404 11.51 5.89 -11.56
CA ASN A 404 11.19 6.99 -10.67
C ASN A 404 10.66 8.19 -11.49
N VAL A 405 9.95 9.09 -10.80
CA VAL A 405 9.83 10.47 -11.27
C VAL A 405 11.21 11.14 -11.25
N ASP A 406 11.54 11.84 -12.33
CA ASP A 406 12.80 12.58 -12.47
C ASP A 406 12.92 13.61 -11.33
N THR A 407 13.98 13.50 -10.54
CA THR A 407 14.13 14.25 -9.29
C THR A 407 15.52 14.84 -9.19
N LEU A 408 15.59 16.16 -9.08
CA LEU A 408 16.81 16.93 -8.82
C LEU A 408 17.07 16.99 -7.31
N ARG A 409 18.34 16.85 -6.96
CA ARG A 409 18.84 16.70 -5.60
C ARG A 409 19.60 17.96 -5.22
N CYS A 410 18.95 18.85 -4.47
CA CYS A 410 19.54 20.15 -4.10
C CYS A 410 20.85 20.01 -3.29
N TRP A 411 21.12 18.84 -2.71
CA TRP A 411 22.36 18.58 -1.98
C TRP A 411 23.60 18.31 -2.88
N LEU A 412 23.41 18.24 -4.20
CA LEU A 412 24.47 18.23 -5.21
C LEU A 412 24.58 19.65 -5.78
N PRO A 413 25.78 20.27 -5.80
CA PRO A 413 25.92 21.68 -6.19
C PRO A 413 25.33 22.01 -7.57
N GLU A 414 25.62 21.19 -8.57
CA GLU A 414 25.15 21.41 -9.97
C GLU A 414 23.63 21.33 -10.08
N GLU A 415 23.01 20.31 -9.46
CA GLU A 415 21.56 20.16 -9.46
C GLU A 415 20.87 21.25 -8.61
N CYS A 416 21.51 21.72 -7.53
CA CYS A 416 21.01 22.83 -6.73
C CYS A 416 20.96 24.13 -7.52
N GLU A 417 22.01 24.42 -8.29
CA GLU A 417 22.05 25.58 -9.18
C GLU A 417 20.94 25.48 -10.22
N GLU A 418 20.76 24.33 -10.86
CA GLU A 418 19.66 24.10 -11.81
C GLU A 418 18.28 24.34 -11.15
N VAL A 419 18.07 23.81 -9.94
CA VAL A 419 16.81 24.02 -9.22
C VAL A 419 16.56 25.50 -8.91
N LEU A 420 17.59 26.23 -8.49
CA LEU A 420 17.47 27.65 -8.17
C LEU A 420 17.23 28.51 -9.42
N ASP A 421 17.80 28.13 -10.57
CA ASP A 421 17.65 28.83 -11.84
C ASP A 421 16.25 28.64 -12.46
N ARG A 422 15.60 27.50 -12.18
CA ARG A 422 14.31 27.09 -12.73
C ARG A 422 13.23 26.89 -11.66
N ILE A 423 13.37 27.56 -10.52
CA ILE A 423 12.54 27.32 -9.33
C ILE A 423 11.05 27.61 -9.56
N ASP A 424 10.73 28.46 -10.53
CA ASP A 424 9.39 28.81 -11.00
C ASP A 424 8.79 27.78 -11.97
N GLU A 425 9.56 26.81 -12.46
CA GLU A 425 9.10 25.73 -13.35
C GLU A 425 8.88 24.39 -12.61
N LEU A 426 9.41 24.28 -11.39
CA LEU A 426 9.54 23.01 -10.66
C LEU A 426 8.57 22.91 -9.48
N VAL A 427 8.32 21.67 -9.05
CA VAL A 427 7.72 21.38 -7.74
C VAL A 427 8.84 21.11 -6.76
N VAL A 428 9.00 21.98 -5.77
CA VAL A 428 10.05 21.86 -4.75
C VAL A 428 9.43 21.30 -3.47
N LYS A 429 10.05 20.23 -2.94
CA LYS A 429 9.53 19.48 -1.79
C LYS A 429 10.62 19.37 -0.72
N PRO A 430 10.26 19.53 0.57
CA PRO A 430 11.17 19.21 1.63
C PRO A 430 11.39 17.69 1.66
N VAL A 431 12.63 17.26 1.92
CA VAL A 431 12.96 15.84 2.10
C VAL A 431 12.23 15.33 3.33
N GLU A 432 12.34 16.06 4.43
CA GLU A 432 11.61 15.79 5.66
C GLU A 432 10.16 16.30 5.58
N GLY A 433 9.22 15.49 6.07
CA GLY A 433 7.81 15.86 6.18
C GLY A 433 6.85 14.95 5.41
N SER A 434 5.70 14.69 6.01
CA SER A 434 4.63 13.85 5.46
C SER A 434 3.45 14.70 5.01
N GLY A 435 2.62 14.13 4.12
CA GLY A 435 1.30 14.67 3.84
C GLY A 435 1.24 16.01 3.09
N GLY A 436 2.22 16.30 2.22
CA GLY A 436 2.18 17.45 1.33
C GLY A 436 2.48 18.81 1.97
N TYR A 437 2.80 18.85 3.25
CA TYR A 437 3.23 20.08 3.91
C TYR A 437 4.58 20.57 3.38
N GLY A 438 4.68 21.87 3.10
CA GLY A 438 5.91 22.50 2.63
C GLY A 438 6.22 22.33 1.15
N ILE A 439 5.34 21.67 0.37
CA ILE A 439 5.46 21.59 -1.09
C ILE A 439 5.14 22.96 -1.71
N VAL A 440 5.99 23.41 -2.62
CA VAL A 440 5.78 24.64 -3.39
C VAL A 440 5.70 24.29 -4.87
N PHE A 441 4.61 24.68 -5.51
CA PHE A 441 4.43 24.59 -6.96
C PHE A 441 4.95 25.88 -7.59
N GLY A 442 6.15 25.82 -8.17
CA GLY A 442 6.82 26.97 -8.77
C GLY A 442 5.94 27.81 -9.69
N PRO A 443 5.19 27.19 -10.64
CA PRO A 443 4.35 27.93 -11.59
C PRO A 443 3.17 28.68 -10.96
N GLU A 444 2.76 28.30 -9.75
CA GLU A 444 1.64 28.90 -9.02
C GLU A 444 2.12 29.85 -7.91
N ALA A 445 3.41 29.82 -7.58
CA ALA A 445 3.99 30.59 -6.49
C ALA A 445 4.27 32.04 -6.91
N THR A 446 4.07 32.96 -5.96
CA THR A 446 4.46 34.36 -6.14
C THR A 446 5.98 34.52 -6.06
N LYS A 447 6.51 35.59 -6.66
CA LYS A 447 7.95 35.90 -6.59
C LYS A 447 8.49 35.96 -5.15
N ALA A 448 7.71 36.51 -4.21
CA ALA A 448 8.12 36.60 -2.81
C ALA A 448 8.23 35.22 -2.12
N GLU A 449 7.35 34.29 -2.49
CA GLU A 449 7.39 32.90 -2.02
C GLU A 449 8.58 32.16 -2.62
N LEU A 450 8.84 32.34 -3.93
CA LEU A 450 10.01 31.77 -4.61
C LEU A 450 11.32 32.29 -4.02
N ASP A 451 11.45 33.60 -3.76
CA ASP A 451 12.63 34.18 -3.12
C ASP A 451 12.87 33.60 -1.71
N THR A 452 11.77 33.34 -0.98
CA THR A 452 11.83 32.73 0.35
C THR A 452 12.25 31.26 0.28
N LEU A 453 11.68 30.52 -0.66
CA LEU A 453 12.04 29.13 -0.91
C LEU A 453 13.51 29.00 -1.34
N ALA A 454 13.95 29.85 -2.27
CA ALA A 454 15.33 29.87 -2.75
C ALA A 454 16.34 30.15 -1.60
N ARG A 455 15.99 31.01 -0.64
CA ARG A 455 16.80 31.19 0.59
C ARG A 455 16.84 29.92 1.45
N LYS A 456 15.70 29.24 1.63
CA LYS A 456 15.64 27.98 2.39
C LYS A 456 16.49 26.88 1.73
N VAL A 457 16.36 26.71 0.41
CA VAL A 457 17.14 25.73 -0.36
C VAL A 457 18.64 26.01 -0.26
N ARG A 458 19.08 27.27 -0.38
CA ARG A 458 20.51 27.62 -0.22
C ARG A 458 21.04 27.37 1.19
N ASN A 459 20.22 27.60 2.22
CA ASN A 459 20.62 27.46 3.61
C ASN A 459 20.74 26.00 4.05
N ASP A 460 19.87 25.13 3.55
CA ASP A 460 19.92 23.69 3.82
C ASP A 460 19.60 22.88 2.55
N PRO A 461 20.55 22.72 1.62
CA PRO A 461 20.27 22.03 0.36
C PRO A 461 19.97 20.53 0.52
N ARG A 462 20.38 19.90 1.63
CA ARG A 462 20.04 18.49 1.96
C ARG A 462 18.57 18.31 2.28
N GLY A 463 17.93 19.34 2.82
CA GLY A 463 16.53 19.34 3.19
C GLY A 463 15.55 19.44 2.02
N TRP A 464 16.02 19.53 0.76
CA TRP A 464 15.14 19.78 -0.40
C TRP A 464 15.45 18.90 -1.61
N ILE A 465 14.39 18.55 -2.34
CA ILE A 465 14.42 17.97 -3.67
C ILE A 465 13.48 18.75 -4.58
N ALA A 466 13.67 18.66 -5.90
CA ALA A 466 12.77 19.26 -6.87
C ALA A 466 12.43 18.28 -7.97
N GLN A 467 11.22 18.39 -8.51
CA GLN A 467 10.73 17.54 -9.59
C GLN A 467 10.07 18.42 -10.65
N PRO A 468 10.11 18.03 -11.94
CA PRO A 468 9.24 18.62 -12.95
C PRO A 468 7.77 18.47 -12.54
N VAL A 469 6.93 19.39 -13.00
CA VAL A 469 5.48 19.26 -12.81
C VAL A 469 4.95 18.12 -13.69
N VAL A 470 4.83 16.93 -13.11
CA VAL A 470 4.26 15.77 -13.81
C VAL A 470 2.75 15.90 -13.89
N GLN A 471 2.19 15.69 -15.08
CA GLN A 471 0.74 15.68 -15.27
C GLN A 471 0.21 14.29 -14.91
N LEU A 472 -0.33 14.16 -13.70
CA LEU A 472 -0.93 12.91 -13.24
C LEU A 472 -2.10 12.50 -14.15
N SER A 473 -2.30 11.21 -14.36
CA SER A 473 -3.47 10.73 -15.11
C SER A 473 -4.79 11.15 -14.46
N THR A 474 -5.82 11.32 -15.29
CA THR A 474 -7.17 11.63 -14.84
C THR A 474 -8.09 10.42 -14.92
N VAL A 475 -8.97 10.29 -13.93
CA VAL A 475 -10.08 9.33 -13.97
C VAL A 475 -11.39 10.11 -13.90
N PRO A 476 -12.43 9.72 -14.66
CA PRO A 476 -13.75 10.30 -14.50
C PRO A 476 -14.25 10.17 -13.06
N THR A 477 -14.70 11.28 -12.48
CA THR A 477 -15.07 11.39 -11.07
C THR A 477 -16.36 12.18 -10.96
N LYS A 478 -17.30 11.70 -10.14
CA LYS A 478 -18.58 12.34 -9.88
C LYS A 478 -18.38 13.52 -8.93
N ILE A 479 -18.60 14.72 -9.43
CA ILE A 479 -18.52 15.98 -8.69
C ILE A 479 -19.90 16.63 -8.73
N GLY A 480 -20.59 16.63 -7.59
CA GLY A 480 -22.01 16.99 -7.55
C GLY A 480 -22.81 16.08 -8.49
N ASN A 481 -23.53 16.68 -9.45
CA ASN A 481 -24.36 15.94 -10.39
C ASN A 481 -23.67 15.60 -11.71
N GLU A 482 -22.39 15.94 -11.88
CA GLU A 482 -21.68 15.77 -13.15
C GLU A 482 -20.47 14.85 -13.01
N ILE A 483 -20.09 14.18 -14.10
CA ILE A 483 -18.82 13.43 -14.17
C ILE A 483 -17.78 14.33 -14.83
N ARG A 484 -16.66 14.56 -14.14
CA ARG A 484 -15.55 15.41 -14.60
C ARG A 484 -14.20 14.69 -14.39
N PRO A 485 -13.17 14.97 -15.20
CA PRO A 485 -11.83 14.44 -14.98
C PRO A 485 -11.25 14.97 -13.66
N ARG A 486 -10.58 14.11 -12.89
CA ARG A 486 -9.77 14.48 -11.72
C ARG A 486 -8.48 13.66 -11.68
N HIS A 487 -7.40 14.30 -11.23
CA HIS A 487 -6.10 13.65 -11.07
C HIS A 487 -6.15 12.56 -10.00
N VAL A 488 -5.44 11.47 -10.27
CA VAL A 488 -5.34 10.34 -9.34
C VAL A 488 -3.91 9.84 -9.17
N ASP A 489 -3.65 9.22 -8.04
CA ASP A 489 -2.49 8.36 -7.82
C ASP A 489 -2.94 6.95 -7.40
N LEU A 490 -1.99 6.05 -7.18
CA LEU A 490 -2.24 4.69 -6.72
C LEU A 490 -1.17 4.26 -5.73
N ARG A 491 -1.59 3.74 -4.58
CA ARG A 491 -0.72 3.02 -3.65
C ARG A 491 -1.05 1.53 -3.63
N PRO A 492 -0.39 0.67 -4.43
CA PRO A 492 -0.31 -0.76 -4.15
C PRO A 492 0.35 -1.05 -2.80
N PHE A 493 -0.01 -2.18 -2.22
CA PHE A 493 0.62 -2.73 -1.03
C PHE A 493 1.27 -4.07 -1.38
N ALA A 494 2.52 -4.24 -0.97
CA ALA A 494 3.26 -5.48 -1.09
C ALA A 494 3.52 -6.07 0.30
N VAL A 495 3.35 -7.40 0.42
CA VAL A 495 3.59 -8.16 1.65
C VAL A 495 4.76 -9.10 1.40
N ASN A 496 5.80 -9.00 2.22
CA ASN A 496 7.00 -9.84 2.14
C ASN A 496 6.97 -10.88 3.27
N ASP A 497 6.98 -12.17 2.93
CA ASP A 497 7.08 -13.27 3.90
C ASP A 497 8.50 -13.84 4.05
N GLY A 498 9.46 -13.34 3.26
CA GLY A 498 10.87 -13.74 3.25
C GLY A 498 11.19 -14.74 2.15
N GLU A 499 10.20 -15.50 1.67
CA GLU A 499 10.34 -16.34 0.49
C GLU A 499 9.87 -15.62 -0.78
N SER A 500 8.81 -14.83 -0.65
CA SER A 500 8.18 -14.13 -1.76
C SER A 500 7.60 -12.77 -1.36
N VAL A 501 7.53 -11.86 -2.33
CA VAL A 501 6.81 -10.60 -2.20
C VAL A 501 5.50 -10.72 -2.96
N TRP A 502 4.38 -10.75 -2.23
CA TRP A 502 3.04 -10.76 -2.80
C TRP A 502 2.50 -9.34 -2.91
N VAL A 503 2.09 -8.93 -4.12
CA VAL A 503 1.50 -7.61 -4.35
C VAL A 503 -0.03 -7.74 -4.39
N LEU A 504 -0.71 -7.01 -3.51
CA LEU A 504 -2.16 -6.93 -3.46
C LEU A 504 -2.69 -6.49 -4.83
N PRO A 505 -3.53 -7.27 -5.54
CA PRO A 505 -4.05 -6.93 -6.86
C PRO A 505 -5.12 -5.83 -6.82
N GLY A 506 -4.66 -4.64 -6.47
CA GLY A 506 -5.42 -3.45 -6.19
C GLY A 506 -4.52 -2.43 -5.48
N GLY A 507 -5.14 -1.48 -4.80
CA GLY A 507 -4.42 -0.45 -4.08
C GLY A 507 -5.31 0.73 -3.79
N LEU A 508 -4.84 1.62 -2.92
CA LEU A 508 -5.56 2.83 -2.59
C LEU A 508 -5.38 3.82 -3.74
N THR A 509 -6.42 4.02 -4.54
CA THR A 509 -6.46 5.14 -5.49
C THR A 509 -6.98 6.37 -4.76
N ARG A 510 -6.17 7.43 -4.67
CA ARG A 510 -6.61 8.73 -4.14
C ARG A 510 -6.95 9.66 -5.31
N VAL A 511 -7.93 10.54 -5.10
CA VAL A 511 -8.38 11.52 -6.10
C VAL A 511 -8.32 12.93 -5.55
N ALA A 512 -7.73 13.85 -6.33
CA ALA A 512 -7.77 15.28 -6.03
C ALA A 512 -9.14 15.82 -6.44
N LEU A 513 -10.05 16.03 -5.47
CA LEU A 513 -11.41 16.49 -5.75
C LEU A 513 -11.50 17.94 -6.25
N PRO A 514 -10.69 18.90 -5.76
CA PRO A 514 -10.67 20.26 -6.30
C PRO A 514 -10.20 20.27 -7.76
N GLU A 515 -10.83 21.10 -8.60
CA GLU A 515 -10.48 21.20 -10.01
C GLU A 515 -9.06 21.77 -10.20
N GLY A 516 -8.27 21.15 -11.08
CA GLY A 516 -6.90 21.56 -11.38
C GLY A 516 -5.88 21.18 -10.31
N SER A 517 -6.31 20.71 -9.14
CA SER A 517 -5.40 20.33 -8.06
C SER A 517 -4.64 19.05 -8.39
N LEU A 518 -3.31 19.11 -8.23
CA LEU A 518 -2.43 17.94 -8.24
C LEU A 518 -2.29 17.32 -6.83
N VAL A 519 -2.87 17.94 -5.81
CA VAL A 519 -2.77 17.49 -4.42
C VAL A 519 -3.87 16.47 -4.13
N VAL A 520 -3.47 15.20 -4.07
CA VAL A 520 -4.33 14.03 -3.84
C VAL A 520 -4.42 13.62 -2.36
N ASN A 521 -3.81 14.37 -1.45
CA ASN A 521 -3.78 14.00 -0.04
C ASN A 521 -5.15 14.11 0.64
N SER A 522 -5.52 13.09 1.43
CA SER A 522 -6.77 13.02 2.17
C SER A 522 -6.90 14.12 3.23
N SER A 523 -5.79 14.55 3.86
CA SER A 523 -5.80 15.65 4.84
C SER A 523 -6.14 17.02 4.24
N GLN A 524 -6.15 17.14 2.91
CA GLN A 524 -6.48 18.38 2.18
C GLN A 524 -7.72 18.23 1.28
N GLY A 525 -8.61 17.28 1.60
CA GLY A 525 -9.88 17.11 0.88
C GLY A 525 -9.83 16.18 -0.33
N GLY A 526 -8.84 15.27 -0.39
CA GLY A 526 -8.83 14.17 -1.34
C GLY A 526 -9.90 13.11 -1.06
N GLY A 527 -10.40 12.45 -2.12
CA GLY A 527 -11.28 11.28 -2.02
C GLY A 527 -10.55 9.99 -2.38
N SER A 528 -11.28 8.89 -2.50
CA SER A 528 -10.76 7.63 -3.04
C SER A 528 -11.65 6.97 -4.08
N LYS A 529 -11.08 6.00 -4.77
CA LYS A 529 -11.75 5.11 -5.72
C LYS A 529 -11.37 3.66 -5.41
N ASP A 530 -12.27 2.73 -5.72
CA ASP A 530 -11.89 1.32 -5.81
C ASP A 530 -10.98 1.09 -7.03
N THR A 531 -9.91 0.32 -6.86
CA THR A 531 -8.95 -0.01 -7.92
C THR A 531 -9.18 -1.43 -8.40
N TRP A 532 -9.72 -1.59 -9.60
CA TRP A 532 -10.02 -2.88 -10.21
C TRP A 532 -8.86 -3.37 -11.05
N VAL A 533 -8.20 -4.40 -10.56
CA VAL A 533 -7.25 -5.18 -11.35
C VAL A 533 -8.01 -6.30 -12.05
N LEU A 534 -7.99 -6.29 -13.38
CA LEU A 534 -8.65 -7.30 -14.18
C LEU A 534 -7.82 -8.59 -14.22
N ALA A 535 -8.47 -9.74 -14.06
CA ALA A 535 -7.87 -11.05 -14.25
C ALA A 535 -7.68 -11.37 -15.73
N SER A 536 -6.65 -12.14 -16.05
CA SER A 536 -6.45 -12.66 -17.41
C SER A 536 -7.62 -13.57 -17.82
N ARG A 537 -7.87 -13.69 -19.12
CA ARG A 537 -8.89 -14.62 -19.64
C ARG A 537 -8.59 -16.08 -19.29
N THR A 538 -7.32 -16.40 -19.07
CA THR A 538 -6.78 -17.75 -18.81
C THR A 538 -6.41 -18.02 -17.35
N SER A 539 -6.52 -17.07 -16.41
CA SER A 539 -6.08 -17.28 -15.03
C SER A 539 -7.16 -17.94 -14.16
N GLU A 540 -6.72 -18.85 -13.28
CA GLU A 540 -7.51 -19.47 -12.19
C GLU A 540 -7.64 -18.57 -10.95
N ALA A 541 -7.06 -17.36 -10.96
CA ALA A 541 -7.13 -16.43 -9.84
C ALA A 541 -8.57 -16.21 -9.33
N GLU A 542 -8.73 -16.22 -8.01
CA GLU A 542 -10.03 -16.03 -7.36
C GLU A 542 -10.66 -14.68 -7.75
N ARG A 543 -11.96 -14.73 -8.05
CA ARG A 543 -12.73 -13.56 -8.46
C ARG A 543 -13.55 -13.08 -7.28
N GLU A 544 -13.73 -11.77 -7.17
CA GLU A 544 -14.46 -11.13 -6.06
C GLU A 544 -15.85 -11.72 -5.76
N LEU A 545 -16.53 -12.29 -6.76
CA LEU A 545 -17.85 -12.92 -6.59
C LEU A 545 -17.89 -14.42 -6.91
N SER A 546 -16.75 -15.12 -7.04
CA SER A 546 -16.77 -16.57 -7.35
C SER A 546 -17.30 -17.44 -6.21
N GLY A 547 -17.37 -16.93 -4.98
CA GLY A 547 -17.88 -17.65 -3.80
C GLY A 547 -19.40 -17.67 -3.63
N ALA A 548 -20.15 -16.78 -4.31
CA ALA A 548 -21.60 -16.75 -4.21
C ALA A 548 -22.24 -17.66 -5.29
N LYS A 549 -22.33 -18.97 -5.01
CA LYS A 549 -23.32 -19.80 -5.72
C LYS A 549 -24.71 -19.27 -5.37
N VAL A 550 -25.27 -18.46 -6.26
CA VAL A 550 -26.69 -18.12 -6.27
C VAL A 550 -27.45 -19.44 -6.34
N VAL A 551 -28.05 -19.86 -5.23
CA VAL A 551 -29.06 -20.92 -5.25
C VAL A 551 -30.25 -20.35 -6.00
N THR A 552 -30.29 -20.59 -7.31
CA THR A 552 -31.46 -20.27 -8.13
C THR A 552 -32.57 -21.23 -7.73
N THR A 553 -33.57 -20.70 -7.04
CA THR A 553 -34.86 -21.34 -6.83
C THR A 553 -35.55 -21.54 -8.18
N SER A 554 -35.39 -22.71 -8.79
CA SER A 554 -36.32 -23.26 -9.78
C SER A 554 -35.98 -24.72 -10.08
N GLY A 555 -36.87 -25.62 -9.65
CA GLY A 555 -36.77 -27.04 -9.99
C GLY A 555 -37.41 -27.99 -8.97
N VAL A 556 -38.58 -27.68 -8.41
CA VAL A 556 -39.40 -28.71 -7.76
C VAL A 556 -40.03 -29.56 -8.87
N ALA A 557 -39.39 -30.67 -9.22
CA ALA A 557 -40.03 -31.79 -9.88
C ALA A 557 -40.25 -32.88 -8.83
N ALA A 558 -41.51 -33.19 -8.58
CA ALA A 558 -41.94 -34.18 -7.61
C ALA A 558 -41.45 -35.59 -7.97
N ALA A 559 -40.83 -36.27 -7.01
CA ALA A 559 -40.71 -37.73 -6.99
C ALA A 559 -41.06 -38.23 -5.59
N ARG A 560 -41.94 -39.25 -5.56
CA ARG A 560 -42.62 -39.85 -4.40
C ARG A 560 -41.66 -40.62 -3.46
N PRO A 561 -42.05 -40.84 -2.20
CA PRO A 561 -41.19 -41.41 -1.17
C PRO A 561 -41.02 -42.92 -1.33
N ALA A 562 -39.82 -43.42 -1.04
CA ALA A 562 -39.54 -44.82 -0.80
C ALA A 562 -39.14 -45.00 0.67
N ASP A 563 -39.79 -45.97 1.29
CA ASP A 563 -39.74 -46.33 2.70
C ASP A 563 -38.39 -46.92 3.18
N ASN A 564 -38.15 -46.72 4.48
CA ASN A 564 -37.45 -47.58 5.45
C ASN A 564 -35.92 -47.77 5.38
N ALA A 565 -35.21 -47.19 6.38
CA ALA A 565 -34.47 -47.93 7.43
C ALA A 565 -33.93 -46.97 8.53
N PRO A 566 -33.79 -47.40 9.80
CA PRO A 566 -33.96 -46.53 10.97
C PRO A 566 -32.68 -46.06 11.68
N ASP A 567 -32.82 -44.90 12.34
CA ASP A 567 -31.83 -44.20 13.18
C ASP A 567 -31.39 -44.98 14.45
N PRO A 568 -30.12 -44.87 14.90
CA PRO A 568 -29.53 -45.74 15.93
C PRO A 568 -29.91 -45.42 17.38
N VAL A 569 -30.85 -44.50 17.61
CA VAL A 569 -31.16 -44.02 18.98
C VAL A 569 -32.17 -44.94 19.70
N HIS A 570 -32.82 -45.86 18.99
CA HIS A 570 -33.78 -46.80 19.58
C HIS A 570 -33.20 -48.15 20.01
N THR A 571 -31.94 -48.45 19.70
CA THR A 571 -31.34 -49.77 20.01
C THR A 571 -30.72 -49.84 21.42
N GLN A 572 -30.48 -48.70 22.08
CA GLN A 572 -29.93 -48.70 23.45
C GLN A 572 -30.99 -48.86 24.55
N THR A 573 -32.27 -48.57 24.27
CA THR A 573 -33.32 -48.58 25.29
C THR A 573 -34.01 -49.96 25.45
N GLN A 574 -33.72 -50.94 24.59
CA GLN A 574 -34.34 -52.27 24.64
C GLN A 574 -33.41 -53.41 25.09
N GLN A 575 -32.11 -53.16 25.32
CA GLN A 575 -31.18 -54.17 25.85
C GLN A 575 -30.82 -54.01 27.34
N GLN A 576 -31.34 -52.99 28.04
CA GLN A 576 -31.16 -52.86 29.50
C GLN A 576 -32.37 -53.29 30.34
N GLN A 577 -33.44 -53.82 29.73
CA GLN A 577 -34.65 -54.28 30.43
C GLN A 577 -34.77 -55.81 30.63
N GLN A 578 -33.71 -56.60 30.37
CA GLN A 578 -33.73 -58.05 30.65
C GLN A 578 -32.60 -58.55 31.56
N GLY A 579 -32.04 -57.66 32.40
CA GLY A 579 -30.89 -58.01 33.24
C GLY A 579 -30.93 -57.50 34.68
N VAL A 580 -32.08 -57.19 35.27
CA VAL A 580 -32.15 -56.90 36.73
C VAL A 580 -33.49 -57.36 37.30
N SER A 581 -33.58 -58.65 37.63
CA SER A 581 -34.60 -59.21 38.51
C SER A 581 -33.94 -60.20 39.47
N SER A 582 -33.39 -59.71 40.58
CA SER A 582 -33.38 -60.39 41.89
C SER A 582 -32.59 -59.59 42.92
N GLN A 583 -33.31 -59.18 43.98
CA GLN A 583 -32.85 -59.04 45.38
C GLN A 583 -31.77 -57.98 45.70
N SER A 584 -31.76 -57.26 46.82
CA SER A 584 -32.69 -56.86 47.89
C SER A 584 -31.80 -56.17 48.96
N GLN A 585 -32.39 -55.25 49.73
CA GLN A 585 -31.92 -54.68 51.02
C GLN A 585 -30.99 -53.45 51.03
N SER A 586 -31.57 -52.35 51.51
CA SER A 586 -30.97 -51.18 52.21
C SER A 586 -30.50 -51.56 53.64
N PRO A 587 -30.07 -50.63 54.53
CA PRO A 587 -29.52 -49.26 54.37
C PRO A 587 -28.28 -49.00 55.28
N GLY A 588 -27.68 -47.80 55.24
CA GLY A 588 -26.86 -47.30 56.37
C GLY A 588 -26.18 -45.94 56.17
N GLU A 589 -26.66 -44.94 56.94
CA GLU A 589 -25.94 -43.85 57.67
C GLU A 589 -25.09 -42.81 56.91
N GLN A 590 -25.43 -41.51 56.94
CA GLN A 590 -25.30 -40.48 58.01
C GLN A 590 -23.88 -39.91 58.26
N CYS A 591 -23.66 -38.65 57.83
CA CYS A 591 -23.05 -37.54 58.59
C CYS A 591 -23.17 -36.27 57.70
N GLN A 592 -23.95 -35.22 58.02
CA GLN A 592 -23.70 -34.16 59.02
C GLN A 592 -22.27 -33.58 58.93
N SER A 593 -22.02 -32.27 58.94
CA SER A 593 -22.87 -31.09 59.12
C SER A 593 -21.98 -29.82 59.19
N LEU A 594 -22.59 -28.66 58.88
CA LEU A 594 -22.38 -27.33 59.50
C LEU A 594 -21.04 -26.64 59.24
N GLY A 595 -20.94 -25.33 59.00
CA GLY A 595 -21.80 -24.14 59.10
C GLY A 595 -20.84 -22.93 58.96
N GLY A 596 -21.18 -21.68 58.73
CA GLY A 596 -22.41 -20.90 58.72
C GLY A 596 -22.04 -19.46 59.09
N MET A 597 -22.58 -18.46 58.36
CA MET A 597 -22.82 -17.05 58.76
C MET A 597 -21.59 -16.16 59.15
N THR A 598 -21.53 -14.82 59.03
CA THR A 598 -22.51 -13.72 58.94
C THR A 598 -21.80 -12.39 58.57
N GLN A 599 -22.52 -11.48 57.88
CA GLN A 599 -22.55 -9.98 57.95
C GLN A 599 -21.35 -9.13 58.41
N GLN A 600 -21.06 -8.01 57.71
CA GLN A 600 -21.48 -6.64 58.09
C GLN A 600 -21.02 -5.53 57.12
N GLN A 601 -21.77 -4.43 57.15
CA GLN A 601 -21.71 -3.18 56.38
C GLN A 601 -20.54 -2.25 56.72
N GLY A 602 -20.20 -1.30 55.83
CA GLY A 602 -19.48 -0.08 56.22
C GLY A 602 -19.05 0.84 55.06
N GLY A 603 -19.88 1.85 54.78
CA GLY A 603 -19.51 3.28 54.62
C GLY A 603 -18.39 3.75 53.67
N ASP A 604 -18.82 4.48 52.64
CA ASP A 604 -18.16 5.54 51.83
C ASP A 604 -17.65 6.75 52.70
N PRO A 605 -17.12 7.88 52.16
CA PRO A 605 -16.49 8.18 50.85
C PRO A 605 -15.17 9.00 50.94
N ARG A 606 -14.37 8.99 49.85
CA ARG A 606 -13.83 10.19 49.15
C ARG A 606 -12.96 9.82 47.96
#